data_AF-A0A6A8LM12-F1
#
_entry.id   AF-A0A6A8LM12-F1
#
_cell.length_a   1.000
_cell.length_b   1.000
_cell.length_c   1.000
_cell.angle_alpha   90.00
_cell.angle_beta   90.00
_cell.angle_gamma   90.00
#
_symmetry.space_group_name_H-M   'P 1'
#
loop_
_entity.id
_entity.type
_entity.pdbx_description
1 polymer ?
#
loop_
_entity_poly.entity_id
_entity_poly.type
_entity_poly.pdbx_seq_one_letter_code
_entity_poly.pdbx_strand_id
1 'polypeptide(L)'
;MQQYKNKLAENAKKIADYQSSLAKNSFKEIDVNTIWQNLVLSDEPDAKLSIQWSKNATGIITQNTNNMVLYADLDKQDGQTAKFNGSQSGTVATATWTNLKNSYYIDSNGIKHTIGKLVRIYSDLRANGQNNSNPLLKIYRNPYLNAATYFASDITAQYFMYGINGDLLSIGFFMAVF
;
A
#
# COMPACT_ATOMS: atom_id res chain seq x y z
N MET A 1 -5.12 -8.66 -31.36
CA MET A 1 -5.71 -9.72 -30.49
C MET A 1 -4.84 -10.98 -30.40
N GLN A 2 -4.45 -11.62 -31.51
CA GLN A 2 -3.64 -12.86 -31.46
C GLN A 2 -2.23 -12.67 -30.88
N GLN A 3 -1.55 -11.57 -31.22
CA GLN A 3 -0.23 -11.24 -30.65
C GLN A 3 -0.26 -11.01 -29.12
N TYR A 4 -1.37 -10.48 -28.59
CA TYR A 4 -1.57 -10.28 -27.15
C TYR A 4 -1.75 -11.61 -26.42
N LYS A 5 -2.55 -12.54 -26.98
CA LYS A 5 -2.70 -13.90 -26.45
C LYS A 5 -1.39 -14.68 -26.48
N ASN A 6 -0.59 -14.53 -27.55
CA ASN A 6 0.71 -15.18 -27.67
C ASN A 6 1.71 -14.66 -26.62
N LYS A 7 1.79 -13.34 -26.41
CA LYS A 7 2.65 -12.76 -25.35
C LYS A 7 2.20 -13.16 -23.94
N LEU A 8 0.90 -13.24 -23.68
CA LEU A 8 0.37 -13.75 -22.41
C LEU A 8 0.75 -15.21 -22.18
N ALA A 9 0.62 -16.07 -23.20
CA ALA A 9 0.99 -17.48 -23.11
C ALA A 9 2.50 -17.67 -22.94
N GLU A 10 3.31 -16.83 -23.60
CA GLU A 10 4.77 -16.86 -23.49
C GLU A 10 5.25 -16.39 -22.11
N ASN A 11 4.61 -15.36 -21.55
CA ASN A 11 4.84 -14.93 -20.17
C ASN A 11 4.36 -15.97 -19.15
N ALA A 12 3.20 -16.58 -19.36
CA ALA A 12 2.71 -17.66 -18.50
C ALA A 12 3.63 -18.88 -18.52
N LYS A 13 4.21 -19.22 -19.69
CA LYS A 13 5.19 -20.29 -19.81
C LYS A 13 6.49 -19.97 -19.09
N LYS A 14 7.02 -18.75 -19.23
CA LYS A 14 8.19 -18.29 -18.48
C LYS A 14 7.96 -18.33 -16.96
N ILE A 15 6.75 -18.02 -16.50
CA ILE A 15 6.36 -18.15 -15.10
C ILE A 15 6.34 -19.62 -14.65
N ALA A 16 5.74 -20.52 -15.44
CA ALA A 16 5.62 -21.95 -15.10
C ALA A 16 6.98 -22.67 -15.10
N ASP A 17 7.85 -22.37 -16.08
CA ASP A 17 9.21 -22.90 -16.17
C ASP A 17 10.05 -22.44 -14.98
N TYR A 18 9.88 -21.19 -14.55
CA TYR A 18 10.55 -20.64 -13.39
C TYR A 18 10.02 -21.23 -12.06
N GLN A 19 8.71 -21.37 -11.87
CA GLN A 19 8.12 -22.05 -10.70
C GLN A 19 8.61 -23.50 -10.57
N SER A 20 8.76 -24.21 -11.69
CA SER A 20 9.31 -25.57 -11.72
C SER A 20 10.80 -25.64 -11.36
N SER A 21 11.54 -24.54 -11.54
CA SER A 21 12.95 -24.42 -11.17
C SER A 21 13.16 -24.10 -9.68
N LEU A 22 12.25 -23.32 -9.08
CA LEU A 22 12.24 -22.99 -7.65
C LEU A 22 11.98 -24.20 -6.74
N ALA A 23 11.13 -25.13 -7.19
CA ALA A 23 10.84 -26.36 -6.45
C ALA A 23 12.08 -27.28 -6.27
N LYS A 24 13.19 -27.00 -6.97
CA LYS A 24 14.40 -27.82 -6.96
C LYS A 24 15.57 -27.23 -6.16
N ASN A 25 15.54 -25.96 -5.75
CA ASN A 25 16.67 -25.33 -5.05
C ASN A 25 16.20 -24.48 -3.85
N SER A 26 16.54 -24.93 -2.65
CA SER A 26 16.39 -24.21 -1.38
C SER A 26 17.22 -22.92 -1.36
N PHE A 27 16.55 -21.76 -1.18
CA PHE A 27 17.04 -20.42 -0.80
C PHE A 27 18.56 -20.18 -0.82
N LYS A 28 19.19 -20.21 -2.00
CA LYS A 28 20.50 -19.57 -2.20
C LYS A 28 20.26 -18.14 -2.69
N GLU A 29 21.12 -17.24 -2.24
CA GLU A 29 21.13 -15.79 -2.46
C GLU A 29 20.56 -15.34 -3.82
N ILE A 30 19.59 -14.42 -3.80
CA ILE A 30 19.11 -13.80 -5.04
C ILE A 30 20.24 -12.99 -5.66
N ASP A 31 20.48 -13.20 -6.95
CA ASP A 31 21.22 -12.22 -7.74
C ASP A 31 20.32 -11.01 -8.00
N VAL A 32 20.60 -9.86 -7.37
CA VAL A 32 19.84 -8.62 -7.56
C VAL A 32 19.79 -8.15 -9.02
N ASN A 33 20.69 -8.64 -9.88
CA ASN A 33 20.69 -8.35 -11.31
C ASN A 33 19.56 -9.05 -12.08
N THR A 34 18.88 -10.04 -11.48
CA THR A 34 17.74 -10.74 -12.08
C THR A 34 16.39 -10.16 -11.65
N ILE A 35 16.37 -9.19 -10.73
CA ILE A 35 15.15 -8.52 -10.27
C ILE A 35 14.81 -7.36 -11.21
N TRP A 36 13.75 -7.52 -12.00
CA TRP A 36 13.21 -6.41 -12.77
C TRP A 36 12.35 -5.51 -11.89
N GLN A 37 12.95 -4.46 -11.32
CA GLN A 37 12.22 -3.44 -10.57
C GLN A 37 11.45 -2.53 -11.54
N ASN A 38 10.15 -2.76 -11.67
CA ASN A 38 9.29 -2.02 -12.59
C ASN A 38 8.34 -1.04 -11.89
N LEU A 39 8.36 -0.97 -10.55
CA LEU A 39 7.53 -0.07 -9.75
C LEU A 39 8.41 0.76 -8.82
N VAL A 40 8.23 2.07 -8.80
CA VAL A 40 8.92 2.96 -7.86
C VAL A 40 7.86 3.73 -7.09
N LEU A 41 7.78 3.46 -5.79
CA LEU A 41 7.01 4.23 -4.82
C LEU A 41 8.00 5.01 -3.97
N SER A 42 8.08 6.31 -4.21
CA SER A 42 9.07 7.18 -3.58
C SER A 42 8.45 8.08 -2.52
N ASP A 43 9.29 8.86 -1.85
CA ASP A 43 8.87 9.95 -0.99
C ASP A 43 8.00 10.94 -1.76
N GLU A 44 6.83 11.30 -1.22
CA GLU A 44 5.85 12.18 -1.86
C GLU A 44 5.41 13.29 -0.88
N PRO A 45 6.30 14.25 -0.58
CA PRO A 45 6.07 15.28 0.45
C PRO A 45 4.87 16.18 0.12
N ASP A 46 4.59 16.39 -1.17
CA ASP A 46 3.49 17.24 -1.66
C ASP A 46 2.19 16.48 -1.93
N ALA A 47 2.11 15.19 -1.55
CA ALA A 47 0.91 14.41 -1.74
C ALA A 47 -0.28 15.00 -0.98
N LYS A 48 -1.46 14.96 -1.59
CA LYS A 48 -2.72 15.33 -0.95
C LYS A 48 -3.47 14.08 -0.53
N LEU A 49 -3.79 13.98 0.75
CA LEU A 49 -4.51 12.86 1.35
C LEU A 49 -6.00 13.20 1.55
N SER A 50 -6.87 12.30 1.11
CA SER A 50 -8.29 12.24 1.45
C SER A 50 -8.61 10.87 2.06
N ILE A 51 -9.37 10.84 3.15
CA ILE A 51 -9.76 9.59 3.80
C ILE A 51 -11.28 9.55 3.94
N GLN A 52 -11.86 8.45 3.48
CA GLN A 52 -13.23 8.08 3.80
C GLN A 52 -13.21 7.01 4.88
N TRP A 53 -13.68 7.36 6.08
CA TRP A 53 -13.87 6.41 7.17
C TRP A 53 -15.19 5.66 6.97
N SER A 54 -15.12 4.33 6.81
CA SER A 54 -16.28 3.47 6.57
C SER A 54 -16.88 2.91 7.86
N LYS A 55 -16.13 3.00 8.97
CA LYS A 55 -16.59 2.64 10.32
C LYS A 55 -16.70 3.88 11.19
N ASN A 56 -17.60 3.83 12.16
CA ASN A 56 -17.78 4.90 13.13
C ASN A 56 -16.56 4.96 14.05
N ALA A 57 -15.65 5.87 13.73
CA ALA A 57 -14.57 6.24 14.64
C ALA A 57 -15.17 6.95 15.87
N THR A 58 -14.65 6.65 17.06
CA THR A 58 -15.00 7.36 18.29
C THR A 58 -14.31 8.72 18.39
N GLY A 59 -13.32 8.97 17.52
CA GLY A 59 -12.69 10.27 17.35
C GLY A 59 -11.74 10.27 16.15
N ILE A 60 -11.63 11.43 15.49
CA ILE A 60 -10.65 11.69 14.44
C ILE A 60 -9.72 12.80 14.93
N ILE A 61 -8.42 12.53 14.87
CA ILE A 61 -7.37 13.48 15.24
C ILE A 61 -6.68 13.90 13.94
N THR A 62 -6.84 15.16 13.55
CA THR A 62 -6.31 15.71 12.30
C THR A 62 -5.08 16.58 12.49
N GLN A 63 -4.97 17.30 13.63
CA GLN A 63 -3.79 18.05 14.09
C GLN A 63 -3.85 18.17 15.62
N ASN A 64 -2.69 18.34 16.26
CA ASN A 64 -2.56 18.35 17.71
C ASN A 64 -3.34 19.52 18.36
N THR A 65 -4.28 19.19 19.27
CA THR A 65 -4.78 20.10 20.30
C THR A 65 -4.30 19.61 21.67
N ASN A 66 -3.03 19.88 21.98
CA ASN A 66 -2.36 20.02 23.28
C ASN A 66 -2.62 19.06 24.48
N ASN A 67 -3.41 17.99 24.41
CA ASN A 67 -3.82 17.28 25.64
C ASN A 67 -3.63 15.75 25.69
N MET A 68 -2.82 15.13 24.83
CA MET A 68 -2.49 13.69 24.98
C MET A 68 -1.01 13.39 24.78
N VAL A 69 -0.27 13.36 25.89
CA VAL A 69 1.17 13.02 26.01
C VAL A 69 1.52 11.63 25.44
N LEU A 70 0.55 10.73 25.30
CA LEU A 70 0.74 9.40 24.70
C LEU A 70 0.99 9.43 23.18
N TYR A 71 0.76 10.56 22.51
CA TYR A 71 0.79 10.66 21.04
C TYR A 71 1.87 11.58 20.47
N ALA A 72 2.80 12.08 21.28
CA ALA A 72 3.81 13.06 20.84
C ALA A 72 4.76 12.55 19.73
N ASP A 73 5.09 11.25 19.69
CA ASP A 73 5.90 10.66 18.59
C ASP A 73 5.06 10.23 17.38
N LEU A 74 3.77 10.03 17.61
CA LEU A 74 2.75 9.85 16.61
C LEU A 74 2.53 11.12 15.78
N ASP A 75 3.17 12.24 16.14
CA ASP A 75 2.78 13.60 15.75
C ASP A 75 3.77 14.29 14.79
N LYS A 76 4.99 13.76 14.64
CA LYS A 76 6.05 14.41 13.84
C LYS A 76 5.85 14.31 12.32
N GLN A 77 4.85 13.57 11.87
CA GLN A 77 4.60 13.33 10.44
C GLN A 77 3.12 13.54 10.12
N ASP A 78 2.87 14.39 9.13
CA ASP A 78 1.56 14.80 8.65
C ASP A 78 0.65 13.60 8.30
N GLY A 79 -0.62 13.63 8.72
CA GLY A 79 -1.57 12.52 8.56
C GLY A 79 -2.84 12.68 9.40
N GLN A 80 -3.74 11.69 9.38
CA GLN A 80 -4.92 11.64 10.25
C GLN A 80 -4.97 10.33 11.02
N THR A 81 -5.43 10.39 12.27
CA THR A 81 -5.59 9.22 13.13
C THR A 81 -7.04 9.03 13.53
N ALA A 82 -7.60 7.85 13.28
CA ALA A 82 -8.91 7.46 13.79
C ALA A 82 -8.77 6.53 14.99
N LYS A 83 -9.63 6.75 15.98
CA LYS A 83 -9.80 5.89 17.15
C LYS A 83 -11.08 5.07 16.99
N PHE A 84 -11.04 3.79 17.32
CA PHE A 84 -12.20 2.90 17.24
C PHE A 84 -12.52 2.27 18.61
N ASN A 85 -13.70 1.68 18.74
CA ASN A 85 -14.06 0.89 19.93
C ASN A 85 -13.91 -0.60 19.61
N GLY A 86 -12.80 -1.19 20.04
CA GLY A 86 -12.46 -2.58 19.73
C GLY A 86 -12.16 -2.86 18.26
N SER A 87 -12.05 -4.15 17.93
CA SER A 87 -11.78 -4.65 16.57
C SER A 87 -12.88 -4.25 15.59
N GLN A 88 -12.51 -4.00 14.33
CA GLN A 88 -13.41 -3.58 13.26
C GLN A 88 -13.31 -4.57 12.08
N SER A 89 -14.38 -5.30 11.77
CA SER A 89 -14.43 -6.20 10.62
C SER A 89 -14.88 -5.49 9.34
N GLY A 90 -14.38 -5.95 8.18
CA GLY A 90 -14.65 -5.35 6.88
C GLY A 90 -13.91 -4.03 6.68
N THR A 91 -14.31 -3.23 5.68
CA THR A 91 -13.65 -1.96 5.36
C THR A 91 -13.76 -0.97 6.51
N VAL A 92 -12.60 -0.48 6.96
CA VAL A 92 -12.43 0.53 8.01
C VAL A 92 -12.24 1.91 7.40
N ALA A 93 -11.37 2.02 6.39
CA ALA A 93 -11.05 3.28 5.74
C ALA A 93 -10.62 3.09 4.29
N THR A 94 -10.93 4.07 3.46
CA THR A 94 -10.36 4.22 2.11
C THR A 94 -9.54 5.50 2.08
N ALA A 95 -8.23 5.37 1.89
CA ALA A 95 -7.32 6.49 1.75
C ALA A 95 -6.97 6.70 0.28
N THR A 96 -7.02 7.96 -0.16
CA THR A 96 -6.67 8.38 -1.51
C THR A 96 -5.59 9.43 -1.44
N TRP A 97 -4.46 9.15 -2.08
CA TRP A 97 -3.37 10.10 -2.30
C TRP A 97 -3.37 10.55 -3.75
N THR A 98 -3.27 11.87 -3.93
CA THR A 98 -3.15 12.53 -5.24
C THR A 98 -1.99 13.50 -5.22
N ASN A 99 -1.71 14.14 -6.36
CA ASN A 99 -0.57 15.05 -6.52
C ASN A 99 0.79 14.35 -6.31
N LEU A 100 0.88 13.07 -6.67
CA LEU A 100 2.12 12.30 -6.64
C LEU A 100 3.04 12.78 -7.78
N LYS A 101 4.32 13.00 -7.48
CA LYS A 101 5.33 13.54 -8.41
C LYS A 101 6.49 12.59 -8.65
N ASN A 102 6.79 11.73 -7.68
CA ASN A 102 8.02 10.95 -7.68
C ASN A 102 7.79 9.47 -8.01
N SER A 103 6.56 8.99 -7.88
CA SER A 103 6.20 7.58 -8.08
C SER A 103 5.81 7.27 -9.53
N TYR A 104 6.30 6.14 -10.05
CA TYR A 104 6.08 5.70 -11.41
C TYR A 104 6.16 4.18 -11.54
N TYR A 105 5.69 3.65 -12.67
CA TYR A 105 6.00 2.28 -13.09
C TYR A 105 6.55 2.26 -14.51
N ILE A 106 7.30 1.23 -14.86
CA ILE A 106 7.83 1.00 -16.20
C ILE A 106 7.09 -0.22 -16.78
N ASP A 107 6.47 -0.06 -17.95
CA ASP A 107 5.75 -1.15 -18.60
C ASP A 107 6.69 -2.16 -19.30
N SER A 108 6.12 -3.22 -19.87
CA SER A 108 6.90 -4.26 -20.58
C SER A 108 7.62 -3.77 -21.84
N ASN A 109 7.29 -2.57 -22.33
CA ASN A 109 7.96 -1.94 -23.46
C ASN A 109 9.04 -0.93 -23.00
N GLY A 110 9.29 -0.82 -21.70
CA GLY A 110 10.25 0.12 -21.13
C GLY A 110 9.71 1.55 -21.00
N ILE A 111 8.40 1.77 -21.23
CA ILE A 111 7.80 3.11 -21.13
C ILE A 111 7.51 3.42 -19.67
N LYS A 112 7.99 4.59 -19.23
CA LYS A 112 7.70 5.13 -17.90
C LYS A 112 6.30 5.76 -17.86
N HIS A 113 5.52 5.36 -16.87
CA HIS A 113 4.19 5.85 -16.59
C HIS A 113 4.15 6.43 -15.17
N THR A 114 3.87 7.73 -15.06
CA THR A 114 3.71 8.39 -13.75
C THR A 114 2.44 7.89 -13.06
N ILE A 115 2.54 7.58 -11.77
CA ILE A 115 1.39 7.24 -10.93
C ILE A 115 0.78 8.57 -10.46
N GLY A 116 -0.44 8.89 -10.89
CA GLY A 116 -1.11 10.14 -10.53
C GLY A 116 -1.93 10.05 -9.24
N LYS A 117 -2.38 8.84 -8.90
CA LYS A 117 -3.22 8.57 -7.72
C LYS A 117 -2.95 7.19 -7.16
N LEU A 118 -2.88 7.11 -5.83
CA LEU A 118 -2.81 5.87 -5.07
C LEU A 118 -4.05 5.76 -4.19
N VAL A 119 -4.71 4.61 -4.18
CA VAL A 119 -5.83 4.31 -3.30
C VAL A 119 -5.48 3.10 -2.45
N ARG A 120 -5.71 3.20 -1.13
CA ARG A 120 -5.64 2.05 -0.23
C ARG A 120 -6.94 1.83 0.49
N ILE A 121 -7.34 0.57 0.58
CA ILE A 121 -8.48 0.14 1.36
C ILE A 121 -7.94 -0.62 2.57
N TYR A 122 -8.22 -0.10 3.75
CA TYR A 122 -7.88 -0.71 5.02
C TYR A 122 -9.09 -1.47 5.57
N SER A 123 -8.90 -2.72 5.95
CA SER A 123 -9.95 -3.59 6.47
C SER A 123 -9.49 -4.43 7.66
N ASP A 124 -10.45 -4.96 8.42
CA ASP A 124 -10.20 -5.98 9.44
C ASP A 124 -9.18 -5.57 10.51
N LEU A 125 -9.35 -4.38 11.07
CA LEU A 125 -8.52 -3.87 12.18
C LEU A 125 -8.74 -4.74 13.42
N ARG A 126 -7.69 -5.37 13.93
CA ARG A 126 -7.75 -6.24 15.12
C ARG A 126 -7.14 -5.54 16.31
N ALA A 127 -7.91 -5.33 17.38
CA ALA A 127 -7.41 -4.73 18.61
C ALA A 127 -6.43 -5.68 19.32
N ASN A 128 -5.37 -5.14 19.93
CA ASN A 128 -4.42 -5.91 20.72
C ASN A 128 -5.01 -6.18 22.11
N GLY A 129 -5.00 -7.44 22.56
CA GLY A 129 -5.73 -7.94 23.72
C GLY A 129 -5.52 -7.20 25.05
N GLN A 130 -4.37 -6.54 25.28
CA GLN A 130 -4.13 -5.78 26.52
C GLN A 130 -4.68 -4.34 26.51
N ASN A 131 -4.93 -3.74 25.33
CA ASN A 131 -5.43 -2.37 25.14
C ASN A 131 -6.62 -2.33 24.16
N ASN A 132 -7.42 -3.39 24.22
CA ASN A 132 -8.49 -3.75 23.29
C ASN A 132 -9.65 -2.74 23.21
N SER A 133 -9.74 -1.78 24.13
CA SER A 133 -10.83 -0.82 24.14
C SER A 133 -10.72 0.23 23.02
N ASN A 134 -9.51 0.55 22.54
CA ASN A 134 -9.30 1.74 21.72
C ASN A 134 -8.18 1.63 20.66
N PRO A 135 -8.26 0.70 19.68
CA PRO A 135 -7.27 0.64 18.61
C PRO A 135 -7.29 1.93 17.76
N LEU A 136 -6.10 2.32 17.27
CA LEU A 136 -5.90 3.47 16.41
C LEU A 136 -5.40 3.04 15.03
N LEU A 137 -5.89 3.73 14.01
CA LEU A 137 -5.33 3.69 12.66
C LEU A 137 -4.87 5.10 12.29
N LYS A 138 -3.56 5.30 12.16
CA LYS A 138 -2.97 6.49 11.58
C LYS A 138 -2.68 6.25 10.10
N ILE A 139 -3.09 7.18 9.26
CA ILE A 139 -2.80 7.20 7.82
C ILE A 139 -2.01 8.46 7.52
N TYR A 140 -0.79 8.30 7.00
CA TYR A 140 0.11 9.42 6.75
C TYR A 140 -0.23 10.14 5.45
N ARG A 141 -0.02 11.46 5.42
CA ARG A 141 -0.19 12.27 4.20
C ARG A 141 0.75 11.81 3.09
N ASN A 142 1.96 11.40 3.45
CA ASN A 142 2.90 10.86 2.50
C ASN A 142 2.68 9.33 2.36
N PRO A 143 2.28 8.83 1.16
CA PRO A 143 1.99 7.42 0.94
C PRO A 143 3.20 6.49 1.09
N TYR A 144 4.44 7.01 1.02
CA TYR A 144 5.66 6.26 1.30
C TYR A 144 5.67 5.72 2.74
N LEU A 145 5.16 6.52 3.68
CA LEU A 145 5.06 6.17 5.10
C LEU A 145 3.87 5.25 5.41
N ASN A 146 2.98 5.00 4.45
CA ASN A 146 1.82 4.12 4.58
C ASN A 146 0.85 4.52 5.69
N ALA A 147 0.74 3.68 6.71
CA ALA A 147 -0.17 3.75 7.83
C ALA A 147 0.47 3.01 9.01
N ALA A 148 0.07 3.40 10.22
CA ALA A 148 0.51 2.79 11.45
C ALA A 148 -0.71 2.44 12.31
N THR A 149 -0.63 1.30 12.98
CA THR A 149 -1.64 0.86 13.94
C THR A 149 -1.09 0.94 15.35
N TYR A 150 -1.92 1.39 16.29
CA TYR A 150 -1.58 1.44 17.72
C TYR A 150 -2.66 0.76 18.51
N PHE A 151 -2.28 0.02 19.55
CA PHE A 151 -3.21 -0.81 20.34
C PHE A 151 -4.02 -1.80 19.46
N ALA A 152 -3.48 -2.12 18.28
CA ALA A 152 -3.99 -3.09 17.33
C ALA A 152 -2.86 -4.03 16.95
N SER A 153 -3.20 -5.30 16.74
CA SER A 153 -2.27 -6.35 16.33
C SER A 153 -2.16 -6.50 14.83
N ASP A 154 -3.19 -6.09 14.08
CA ASP A 154 -3.23 -6.30 12.63
C ASP A 154 -4.22 -5.35 11.94
N ILE A 155 -3.98 -5.11 10.64
CA ILE A 155 -4.91 -4.51 9.69
C ILE A 155 -4.60 -5.02 8.28
N THR A 156 -5.62 -5.36 7.51
CA THR A 156 -5.47 -5.72 6.10
C THR A 156 -5.45 -4.46 5.22
N ALA A 157 -4.59 -4.44 4.21
CA ALA A 157 -4.51 -3.34 3.25
C ALA A 157 -4.50 -3.84 1.80
N GLN A 158 -5.35 -3.25 0.96
CA GLN A 158 -5.35 -3.44 -0.50
C GLN A 158 -4.91 -2.16 -1.19
N TYR A 159 -4.28 -2.29 -2.36
CA TYR A 159 -3.60 -1.20 -3.05
C TYR A 159 -4.06 -1.11 -4.50
N PHE A 160 -4.42 0.09 -4.94
CA PHE A 160 -4.78 0.39 -6.31
C PHE A 160 -4.02 1.63 -6.78
N MET A 161 -3.40 1.56 -7.96
CA MET A 161 -2.63 2.66 -8.53
C MET A 161 -3.27 3.09 -9.82
N TYR A 162 -3.30 4.40 -10.05
CA TYR A 162 -3.90 4.99 -11.22
C TYR A 162 -2.92 5.93 -11.90
N GLY A 163 -2.93 5.92 -13.24
CA GLY A 163 -2.18 6.86 -14.06
C GLY A 163 -2.68 8.29 -13.87
N ILE A 164 -1.96 9.24 -14.48
CA ILE A 164 -2.34 10.66 -14.45
C ILE A 164 -3.72 10.94 -15.07
N ASN A 165 -4.19 10.07 -15.97
CA ASN A 165 -5.49 10.19 -16.63
C ASN A 165 -6.61 9.41 -15.89
N GLY A 166 -6.30 8.82 -14.72
CA GLY A 166 -7.26 8.10 -13.89
C GLY A 166 -7.52 6.65 -14.30
N ASP A 167 -6.77 6.15 -15.28
CA ASP A 167 -6.71 4.76 -15.70
C ASP A 167 -6.10 3.87 -14.62
N LEU A 168 -6.74 2.73 -14.32
CA LEU A 168 -6.22 1.76 -13.36
C LEU A 168 -4.97 1.09 -13.95
N LEU A 169 -3.87 1.17 -13.20
CA LEU A 169 -2.60 0.59 -13.60
C LEU A 169 -2.59 -0.89 -13.23
N SER A 170 -2.55 -1.75 -14.25
CA SER A 170 -2.31 -3.18 -14.06
C SER A 170 -0.82 -3.41 -13.88
N ILE A 171 -0.35 -3.17 -12.66
CA ILE A 171 1.03 -3.45 -12.29
C ILE A 171 1.10 -4.96 -12.06
N GLY A 172 1.48 -5.70 -13.10
CA GLY A 172 1.81 -7.12 -12.93
C GLY A 172 2.86 -7.22 -11.84
N PHE A 173 2.56 -7.91 -10.74
CA PHE A 173 3.57 -8.29 -9.77
C PHE A 173 4.54 -9.23 -10.48
N PHE A 174 5.61 -8.67 -11.06
CA PHE A 174 6.80 -9.43 -11.34
C PHE A 174 7.40 -9.68 -9.97
N MET A 175 7.00 -10.81 -9.35
CA MET A 175 7.69 -11.31 -8.18
C MET A 175 9.16 -11.41 -8.56
N ALA A 176 9.98 -10.65 -7.84
CA ALA A 176 11.42 -10.77 -7.85
C ALA A 176 11.76 -12.27 -7.75
N VAL A 177 12.46 -12.72 -8.78
CA VAL A 177 12.97 -14.08 -8.92
C VAL A 177 14.09 -14.23 -7.89
N PHE A 178 13.90 -15.07 -6.86
CA PHE A 178 14.96 -15.61 -6.00
C PHE A 178 15.55 -16.87 -6.65
#